data_AF-A0A5N6BR49-F1
#
_entry.id   AF-A0A5N6BR49-F1
#
_cell.length_a   1.000
_cell.length_b   1.000
_cell.length_c   1.000
_cell.angle_alpha   90.00
_cell.angle_beta   90.00
_cell.angle_gamma   90.00
#
_symmetry.space_group_name_H-M   'P 1'
#
loop_
_entity.id
_entity.type
_entity.pdbx_description
1 polymer ?
#
loop_
_entity_poly.entity_id
_entity_poly.type
_entity_poly.pdbx_seq_one_letter_code
_entity_poly.pdbx_strand_id
1 'polypeptide(L)'
;MTSTPRACVFAEEKVMDAESGDAKPRFPRKSSRAALVVLVLTAGLLAAGTAVAFRRYENTSRIAAAYELALRGAELRESRPEDAALLGAAAVSIRPDEVTRASLADTLLLHRRSVVFGTVNVDSVAISADGSLAITSDLHTGVKIWELSSEMDDSVEASDISALKDHEGWVTAIALTPDGKVALTAGSDDGSMSVWDLTHPRRPVKAGGMVVGDVVNGVTKVALAADGRTAVAGTENGDVTLWDLTRKSHPVRLSELRGAKSRVGGLAMSADGRTVVSAAGGSGVVWDVTDRARPVRLATLDRPGSTVEGVALSADGRTALVGGLTDVDRRNGAHMWDLSTPARPVHLATLPARMSEVYNVALAADGKTAMTSGFGGLTMLWDLRDRSRPVRTATLKGPATLANGVAMAASGTTVMMATPRWGAFTWNIAGVGEDPLRTFCDGPRYFQHVDRQWWDRWMDGHAWPPALDEAEDIAPCSQL
;
A
#
# COMPACT_ATOMS: atom_id res chain seq x y z
N MET A 1 -50.61 -2.06 51.94
CA MET A 1 -51.69 -2.01 52.95
C MET A 1 -52.04 -0.55 53.19
N THR A 2 -53.34 -0.23 53.13
CA THR A 2 -54.03 1.02 53.59
C THR A 2 -53.57 2.33 52.93
N SER A 3 -54.39 3.28 52.49
CA SER A 3 -55.83 3.57 52.54
C SER A 3 -56.08 4.82 51.66
N THR A 4 -57.24 4.90 51.01
CA THR A 4 -57.90 6.11 50.45
C THR A 4 -58.04 7.25 51.51
N PRO A 5 -58.45 8.53 51.23
CA PRO A 5 -59.54 8.89 50.29
C PRO A 5 -59.61 10.32 49.65
N ARG A 6 -60.63 10.48 48.75
CA ARG A 6 -61.61 11.60 48.51
C ARG A 6 -61.08 13.05 48.40
N ALA A 7 -61.58 13.91 47.50
CA ALA A 7 -62.98 14.37 47.39
C ALA A 7 -63.17 15.24 46.12
N CYS A 8 -64.25 15.04 45.35
CA CYS A 8 -65.42 15.95 45.16
C CYS A 8 -65.16 17.10 44.16
N VAL A 9 -66.08 17.61 43.33
CA VAL A 9 -67.55 17.80 43.41
C VAL A 9 -68.15 17.81 41.99
N PHE A 10 -69.43 17.45 41.96
CA PHE A 10 -70.42 17.45 40.88
C PHE A 10 -70.55 18.72 40.02
N ALA A 11 -71.10 18.47 38.83
CA ALA A 11 -71.67 19.42 37.89
C ALA A 11 -72.86 20.19 38.46
N GLU A 12 -73.00 21.46 38.07
CA GLU A 12 -74.28 22.14 37.99
C GLU A 12 -74.41 22.82 36.61
N GLU A 13 -75.49 22.44 35.95
CA GLU A 13 -76.00 22.90 34.68
C GLU A 13 -76.65 24.28 34.87
N LYS A 14 -76.21 25.28 34.10
CA LYS A 14 -76.95 26.53 33.93
C LYS A 14 -77.28 26.71 32.47
N VAL A 15 -78.55 26.44 32.18
CA VAL A 15 -79.26 26.89 30.99
C VAL A 15 -79.40 28.42 31.07
N MET A 16 -78.94 29.13 30.05
CA MET A 16 -79.45 30.46 29.73
C MET A 16 -79.66 30.55 28.23
N ASP A 17 -80.92 30.80 27.87
CA ASP A 17 -81.38 31.20 26.56
C ASP A 17 -80.73 32.51 26.11
N ALA A 18 -80.30 32.57 24.84
CA ALA A 18 -80.07 33.81 24.12
C ALA A 18 -80.28 33.59 22.61
N GLU A 19 -81.50 33.96 22.21
CA GLU A 19 -81.90 34.58 20.94
C GLU A 19 -81.18 34.21 19.64
N SER A 20 -82.00 33.66 18.73
CA SER A 20 -81.76 33.45 17.32
C SER A 20 -81.41 34.76 16.57
N GLY A 21 -80.13 35.00 16.36
CA GLY A 21 -79.60 35.91 15.35
C GLY A 21 -79.09 35.15 14.14
N ASP A 22 -79.89 35.08 13.08
CA ASP A 22 -79.58 34.41 11.82
C ASP A 22 -78.49 35.19 11.05
N ALA A 23 -77.22 34.91 11.35
CA ALA A 23 -76.07 35.45 10.62
C ALA A 23 -75.26 34.30 9.99
N LYS A 24 -75.64 33.91 8.76
CA LYS A 24 -74.84 33.01 7.92
C LYS A 24 -73.43 33.57 7.73
N PRO A 25 -72.35 32.87 8.13
CA PRO A 25 -71.01 33.25 7.72
C PRO A 25 -70.89 33.02 6.21
N ARG A 26 -70.88 34.10 5.43
CA ARG A 26 -70.47 34.08 4.02
C ARG A 26 -68.96 33.85 3.97
N PHE A 27 -68.53 32.60 3.96
CA PHE A 27 -67.15 32.27 3.57
C PHE A 27 -66.96 32.59 2.08
N PRO A 28 -66.00 33.45 1.70
CA PRO A 28 -65.72 33.69 0.29
C PRO A 28 -65.13 32.41 -0.32
N ARG A 29 -65.89 31.79 -1.24
CA ARG A 29 -65.51 30.60 -2.04
C ARG A 29 -64.22 30.74 -2.88
N LYS A 30 -63.49 31.86 -2.78
CA LYS A 30 -62.24 32.11 -3.52
C LYS A 30 -60.96 31.72 -2.76
N SER A 31 -61.00 31.47 -1.44
CA SER A 31 -59.81 31.07 -0.65
C SER A 31 -59.54 29.56 -0.63
N SER A 32 -60.51 28.73 -1.03
CA SER A 32 -60.41 27.27 -0.95
C SER A 32 -59.35 26.69 -1.88
N ARG A 33 -59.14 27.28 -3.06
CA ARG A 33 -58.12 26.81 -4.02
C ARG A 33 -56.69 27.15 -3.57
N ALA A 34 -56.47 28.35 -3.03
CA ALA A 34 -55.17 28.74 -2.50
C ALA A 34 -54.81 27.92 -1.25
N ALA A 35 -55.77 27.68 -0.36
CA ALA A 35 -55.59 26.81 0.80
C ALA A 35 -55.26 25.37 0.38
N LEU A 36 -55.94 24.82 -0.63
CA LEU A 36 -55.67 23.48 -1.16
C LEU A 36 -54.26 23.39 -1.77
N VAL A 37 -53.85 24.39 -2.55
CA VAL A 37 -52.50 24.44 -3.15
C VAL A 37 -51.43 24.49 -2.06
N VAL A 38 -51.60 25.31 -1.02
CA VAL A 38 -50.66 25.37 0.11
C VAL A 38 -50.60 24.03 0.85
N LEU A 39 -51.74 23.37 1.07
CA LEU A 39 -51.81 22.07 1.76
C LEU A 39 -51.15 20.94 0.94
N VAL A 40 -51.33 20.95 -0.38
CA VAL A 40 -50.66 20.02 -1.29
C VAL A 40 -49.16 20.28 -1.33
N LEU A 41 -48.73 21.54 -1.36
CA LEU A 41 -47.30 21.91 -1.33
C LEU A 41 -46.64 21.54 0.01
N THR A 42 -47.31 21.76 1.13
CA THR A 42 -46.77 21.39 2.45
C THR A 42 -46.72 19.87 2.64
N ALA A 43 -47.76 19.14 2.22
CA ALA A 43 -47.75 17.68 2.21
C ALA A 43 -46.64 17.13 1.28
N GLY A 44 -46.45 17.74 0.10
CA GLY A 44 -45.38 17.38 -0.82
C GLY A 44 -43.98 17.63 -0.24
N LEU A 45 -43.77 18.75 0.45
CA LEU A 45 -42.51 19.06 1.13
C LEU A 45 -42.25 18.14 2.32
N LEU A 46 -43.27 17.79 3.11
CA LEU A 46 -43.14 16.81 4.19
C LEU A 46 -42.79 15.42 3.65
N ALA A 47 -43.48 14.97 2.60
CA ALA A 47 -43.22 13.68 1.97
C ALA A 47 -41.82 13.63 1.32
N ALA A 48 -41.38 14.71 0.68
CA ALA A 48 -40.03 14.81 0.15
C ALA A 48 -38.98 14.81 1.29
N GLY A 49 -39.26 15.52 2.39
CA GLY A 49 -38.42 15.56 3.57
C GLY A 49 -38.26 14.19 4.24
N THR A 50 -39.36 13.44 4.42
CA THR A 50 -39.33 12.08 4.97
C THR A 50 -38.64 11.11 4.02
N ALA A 51 -38.86 11.21 2.70
CA ALA A 51 -38.15 10.39 1.71
C ALA A 51 -36.64 10.66 1.70
N VAL A 52 -36.21 11.91 1.81
CA VAL A 52 -34.78 12.27 1.92
C VAL A 52 -34.19 11.80 3.25
N ALA A 53 -34.92 11.96 4.36
CA ALA A 53 -34.49 11.46 5.66
C ALA A 53 -34.37 9.92 5.68
N PHE A 54 -35.33 9.23 5.07
CA PHE A 54 -35.34 7.78 4.91
C PHE A 54 -34.17 7.30 4.05
N ARG A 55 -33.95 7.91 2.87
CA ARG A 55 -32.77 7.62 2.04
C ARG A 55 -31.45 7.88 2.76
N ARG A 56 -31.37 8.96 3.56
CA ARG A 56 -30.18 9.25 4.38
C ARG A 56 -29.97 8.18 5.46
N TYR A 57 -31.03 7.79 6.14
CA TYR A 57 -31.00 6.74 7.15
C TYR A 57 -30.54 5.41 6.54
N GLU A 58 -31.16 4.96 5.44
CA GLU A 58 -30.76 3.73 4.73
C GLU A 58 -29.30 3.76 4.30
N ASN A 59 -28.85 4.88 3.72
CA ASN A 59 -27.46 5.01 3.29
C ASN A 59 -26.50 4.97 4.48
N THR A 60 -26.85 5.57 5.61
CA THR A 60 -26.00 5.59 6.81
C THR A 60 -25.92 4.19 7.44
N SER A 61 -27.04 3.48 7.55
CA SER A 61 -27.11 2.11 8.06
C SER A 61 -26.32 1.14 7.19
N ARG A 62 -26.41 1.25 5.85
CA ARG A 62 -25.61 0.44 4.91
C ARG A 62 -24.11 0.66 5.06
N ILE A 63 -23.70 1.91 5.22
CA ILE A 63 -22.27 2.27 5.39
C ILE A 63 -21.73 1.69 6.70
N ALA A 64 -22.47 1.87 7.79
CA ALA A 64 -22.08 1.33 9.09
C ALA A 64 -21.94 -0.20 9.04
N ALA A 65 -22.92 -0.90 8.46
CA ALA A 65 -22.89 -2.35 8.36
C ALA A 65 -21.72 -2.86 7.49
N ALA A 66 -21.45 -2.22 6.34
CA ALA A 66 -20.31 -2.60 5.50
C ALA A 66 -18.97 -2.46 6.22
N TYR A 67 -18.76 -1.37 6.96
CA TYR A 67 -17.51 -1.18 7.70
C TYR A 67 -17.40 -2.09 8.92
N GLU A 68 -18.50 -2.40 9.59
CA GLU A 68 -18.50 -3.38 10.68
C GLU A 68 -18.16 -4.78 10.19
N LEU A 69 -18.75 -5.24 9.08
CA LEU A 69 -18.37 -6.51 8.43
C LEU A 69 -16.87 -6.53 8.10
N ALA A 70 -16.35 -5.42 7.55
CA ALA A 70 -14.93 -5.30 7.24
C ALA A 70 -14.04 -5.35 8.51
N LEU A 71 -14.48 -4.77 9.63
CA LEU A 71 -13.76 -4.79 10.91
C LEU A 71 -13.80 -6.18 11.56
N ARG A 72 -14.97 -6.82 11.64
CA ARG A 72 -15.11 -8.19 12.14
C ARG A 72 -14.30 -9.17 11.29
N GLY A 73 -14.33 -9.00 9.97
CA GLY A 73 -13.46 -9.74 9.06
C GLY A 73 -11.99 -9.54 9.42
N ALA A 74 -11.56 -8.30 9.68
CA ALA A 74 -10.19 -7.99 10.11
C ALA A 74 -9.78 -8.68 11.42
N GLU A 75 -10.67 -8.77 12.41
CA GLU A 75 -10.44 -9.45 13.69
C GLU A 75 -10.24 -10.96 13.53
N LEU A 76 -10.91 -11.56 12.55
CA LEU A 76 -10.91 -13.00 12.34
C LEU A 76 -9.83 -13.49 11.38
N ARG A 77 -9.16 -12.61 10.61
CA ARG A 77 -8.23 -13.00 9.54
C ARG A 77 -7.24 -14.09 9.94
N GLU A 78 -6.65 -13.96 11.14
CA GLU A 78 -5.63 -14.89 11.61
C GLU A 78 -6.20 -16.20 12.19
N SER A 79 -7.44 -16.20 12.68
CA SER A 79 -8.04 -17.34 13.38
C SER A 79 -9.07 -18.12 12.56
N ARG A 80 -9.81 -17.43 11.68
CA ARG A 80 -10.86 -17.96 10.80
C ARG A 80 -10.85 -17.21 9.46
N PRO A 81 -9.87 -17.51 8.59
CA PRO A 81 -9.67 -16.75 7.36
C PRO A 81 -10.81 -16.89 6.35
N GLU A 82 -11.45 -18.05 6.27
CA GLU A 82 -12.60 -18.28 5.38
C GLU A 82 -13.79 -17.38 5.76
N ASP A 83 -14.12 -17.35 7.05
CA ASP A 83 -15.14 -16.44 7.60
C ASP A 83 -14.76 -14.97 7.34
N ALA A 84 -13.49 -14.61 7.56
CA ALA A 84 -12.98 -13.27 7.34
C ALA A 84 -13.08 -12.84 5.86
N ALA A 85 -12.82 -13.76 4.93
CA ALA A 85 -12.91 -13.50 3.51
C ALA A 85 -14.37 -13.27 3.08
N LEU A 86 -15.31 -14.09 3.58
CA LEU A 86 -16.73 -13.92 3.32
C LEU A 86 -17.28 -12.61 3.92
N LEU A 87 -16.89 -12.26 5.16
CA LEU A 87 -17.20 -10.97 5.79
C LEU A 87 -16.69 -9.79 4.94
N GLY A 88 -15.45 -9.88 4.44
CA GLY A 88 -14.87 -8.88 3.55
C GLY A 88 -15.59 -8.78 2.20
N ALA A 89 -15.93 -9.91 1.59
CA ALA A 89 -16.65 -9.96 0.31
C ALA A 89 -18.07 -9.37 0.43
N ALA A 90 -18.77 -9.67 1.52
CA ALA A 90 -20.06 -9.05 1.84
C ALA A 90 -19.92 -7.53 2.04
N ALA A 91 -18.89 -7.07 2.77
CA ALA A 91 -18.62 -5.65 2.94
C ALA A 91 -18.42 -4.91 1.60
N VAL A 92 -17.62 -5.48 0.70
CA VAL A 92 -17.40 -4.93 -0.66
C VAL A 92 -18.69 -4.89 -1.46
N SER A 93 -19.51 -5.95 -1.38
CA SER A 93 -20.78 -6.06 -2.11
C SER A 93 -21.82 -5.01 -1.66
N ILE A 94 -21.81 -4.65 -0.37
CA ILE A 94 -22.70 -3.61 0.17
C ILE A 94 -22.18 -2.22 -0.19
N ARG A 95 -20.86 -2.02 -0.10
CA ARG A 95 -20.18 -0.74 -0.33
C ARG A 95 -18.78 -0.97 -0.90
N PRO A 96 -18.60 -0.85 -2.23
CA PRO A 96 -17.32 -1.11 -2.88
C PRO A 96 -16.46 0.16 -2.90
N ASP A 97 -15.81 0.48 -1.78
CA ASP A 97 -14.88 1.62 -1.67
C ASP A 97 -13.45 1.16 -1.31
N GLU A 98 -12.52 2.13 -1.17
CA GLU A 98 -11.12 1.84 -0.85
C GLU A 98 -10.97 1.04 0.46
N VAL A 99 -11.81 1.29 1.46
CA VAL A 99 -11.66 0.69 2.80
C VAL A 99 -12.12 -0.77 2.77
N THR A 100 -13.29 -1.04 2.22
CA THR A 100 -13.83 -2.42 2.17
C THR A 100 -13.01 -3.29 1.21
N ARG A 101 -12.61 -2.76 0.05
CA ARG A 101 -11.74 -3.48 -0.90
C ARG A 101 -10.38 -3.79 -0.28
N ALA A 102 -9.73 -2.81 0.34
CA ALA A 102 -8.45 -3.05 1.00
C ALA A 102 -8.58 -4.05 2.16
N SER A 103 -9.67 -4.01 2.92
CA SER A 103 -9.91 -4.97 3.99
C SER A 103 -10.01 -6.41 3.48
N LEU A 104 -10.70 -6.63 2.35
CA LEU A 104 -10.76 -7.94 1.70
C LEU A 104 -9.40 -8.34 1.11
N ALA A 105 -8.71 -7.42 0.43
CA ALA A 105 -7.38 -7.66 -0.12
C ALA A 105 -6.38 -8.10 0.95
N ASP A 106 -6.37 -7.43 2.10
CA ASP A 106 -5.55 -7.80 3.26
C ASP A 106 -5.80 -9.25 3.71
N THR A 107 -7.06 -9.66 3.74
CA THR A 107 -7.46 -11.04 4.08
C THR A 107 -6.95 -12.04 3.04
N LEU A 108 -7.16 -11.77 1.75
CA LEU A 108 -6.76 -12.68 0.67
C LEU A 108 -5.25 -12.84 0.57
N LEU A 109 -4.48 -11.81 0.91
CA LEU A 109 -3.01 -11.85 0.88
C LEU A 109 -2.39 -12.62 2.05
N LEU A 110 -3.17 -12.95 3.09
CA LEU A 110 -2.63 -13.66 4.26
C LEU A 110 -2.10 -15.06 3.89
N HIS A 111 -2.80 -15.77 3.00
CA HIS A 111 -2.47 -17.15 2.59
C HIS A 111 -1.50 -17.24 1.42
N ARG A 112 -1.35 -16.15 0.65
CA ARG A 112 -0.36 -16.04 -0.43
C ARG A 112 1.04 -15.71 0.08
N ARG A 113 1.16 -15.46 1.39
CA ARG A 113 2.41 -15.16 2.07
C ARG A 113 3.22 -16.42 2.27
N SER A 114 4.51 -16.35 1.95
CA SER A 114 5.50 -17.31 2.40
C SER A 114 6.60 -16.65 3.19
N VAL A 115 7.09 -17.39 4.19
CA VAL A 115 8.18 -16.95 5.05
C VAL A 115 9.47 -17.42 4.42
N VAL A 116 10.26 -16.46 3.95
CA VAL A 116 11.62 -16.70 3.47
C VAL A 116 12.55 -16.53 4.66
N PHE A 117 12.96 -17.64 5.27
CA PHE A 117 13.88 -17.61 6.40
C PHE A 117 15.31 -17.25 5.96
N GLY A 118 15.52 -15.99 5.58
CA GLY A 118 16.79 -15.34 5.85
C GLY A 118 17.05 -15.43 7.35
N THR A 119 18.28 -15.75 7.73
CA THR A 119 18.72 -15.72 9.13
C THR A 119 18.34 -14.38 9.78
N VAL A 120 18.13 -14.40 11.09
CA VAL A 120 17.59 -13.27 11.87
C VAL A 120 18.29 -11.97 11.45
N ASN A 121 17.50 -10.93 11.15
CA ASN A 121 17.96 -9.58 10.79
C ASN A 121 18.37 -9.39 9.32
N VAL A 122 17.37 -9.46 8.43
CA VAL A 122 17.51 -9.14 7.01
C VAL A 122 17.38 -7.63 6.82
N ASP A 123 18.37 -7.01 6.17
CA ASP A 123 18.40 -5.55 5.94
C ASP A 123 17.94 -5.19 4.52
N SER A 124 18.47 -5.91 3.52
CA SER A 124 18.20 -5.66 2.10
C SER A 124 17.67 -6.91 1.42
N VAL A 125 16.79 -6.70 0.44
CA VAL A 125 16.23 -7.74 -0.43
C VAL A 125 16.28 -7.30 -1.89
N ALA A 126 16.45 -8.25 -2.80
CA ALA A 126 16.30 -8.05 -4.24
C ALA A 126 15.59 -9.26 -4.86
N ILE A 127 14.87 -9.03 -5.97
CA ILE A 127 14.11 -10.06 -6.69
C ILE A 127 14.29 -9.88 -8.20
N SER A 128 14.36 -10.98 -8.95
CA SER A 128 14.45 -10.96 -10.41
C SER A 128 13.14 -10.49 -11.06
N ALA A 129 13.19 -10.09 -12.33
CA ALA A 129 12.04 -9.54 -13.04
C ALA A 129 10.88 -10.52 -13.18
N ASP A 130 11.20 -11.81 -13.36
CA ASP A 130 10.24 -12.92 -13.45
C ASP A 130 9.76 -13.41 -12.07
N GLY A 131 10.35 -12.89 -10.98
CA GLY A 131 10.00 -13.29 -9.62
C GLY A 131 10.48 -14.69 -9.23
N SER A 132 11.39 -15.32 -9.99
CA SER A 132 11.87 -16.68 -9.75
C SER A 132 13.13 -16.76 -8.86
N LEU A 133 13.87 -15.66 -8.73
CA LEU A 133 15.09 -15.59 -7.93
C LEU A 133 14.99 -14.44 -6.93
N ALA A 134 15.33 -14.70 -5.67
CA ALA A 134 15.43 -13.70 -4.65
C ALA A 134 16.77 -13.75 -3.91
N ILE A 135 17.19 -12.60 -3.41
CA ILE A 135 18.42 -12.44 -2.65
C ILE A 135 18.11 -11.68 -1.37
N THR A 136 18.58 -12.18 -0.22
CA THR A 136 18.40 -11.56 1.11
C THR A 136 19.75 -11.35 1.78
N SER A 137 19.98 -10.22 2.44
CA SER A 137 21.15 -10.06 3.32
C SER A 137 20.94 -10.70 4.70
N ASP A 138 22.03 -11.07 5.37
CA ASP A 138 22.09 -11.48 6.78
C ASP A 138 23.19 -10.68 7.49
N LEU A 139 22.97 -10.34 8.77
CA LEU A 139 23.95 -9.66 9.62
C LEU A 139 25.19 -10.49 9.98
N HIS A 140 25.15 -11.81 9.86
CA HIS A 140 26.19 -12.69 10.39
C HIS A 140 26.89 -13.58 9.35
N THR A 141 26.14 -14.22 8.44
CA THR A 141 26.68 -15.33 7.62
C THR A 141 26.76 -15.05 6.12
N GLY A 142 26.35 -13.86 5.67
CA GLY A 142 26.51 -13.40 4.29
C GLY A 142 25.18 -13.14 3.58
N VAL A 143 25.14 -13.33 2.27
CA VAL A 143 23.93 -13.11 1.45
C VAL A 143 23.38 -14.45 1.01
N LYS A 144 22.07 -14.65 1.09
CA LYS A 144 21.40 -15.90 0.69
C LYS A 144 20.69 -15.74 -0.65
N ILE A 145 20.71 -16.80 -1.45
CA ILE A 145 20.00 -16.90 -2.73
C ILE A 145 18.86 -17.91 -2.59
N TRP A 146 17.68 -17.49 -3.04
CA TRP A 146 16.45 -18.23 -2.97
C TRP A 146 15.90 -18.45 -4.37
N GLU A 147 15.45 -19.68 -4.65
CA GLU A 147 14.57 -19.97 -5.78
C GLU A 147 13.13 -19.82 -5.30
N LEU A 148 12.34 -19.05 -6.05
CA LEU A 148 10.94 -18.79 -5.79
C LEU A 148 10.09 -19.50 -6.84
N SER A 149 9.12 -20.29 -6.40
CA SER A 149 8.19 -20.98 -7.29
C SER A 149 6.76 -20.73 -6.87
N SER A 150 5.89 -20.42 -7.84
CA SER A 150 4.45 -20.42 -7.62
C SER A 150 3.95 -21.87 -7.60
N GLU A 151 3.36 -22.29 -6.49
CA GLU A 151 2.67 -23.58 -6.36
C GLU A 151 1.19 -23.45 -6.77
N MET A 152 0.47 -24.56 -6.73
CA MET A 152 -1.00 -24.57 -6.84
C MET A 152 -1.59 -23.75 -5.68
N ASP A 153 -2.63 -22.95 -5.95
CA ASP A 153 -3.33 -22.10 -4.95
C ASP A 153 -2.64 -20.77 -4.55
N ASP A 154 -2.08 -20.05 -5.55
CA ASP A 154 -1.60 -18.66 -5.45
C ASP A 154 -0.51 -18.37 -4.39
N SER A 155 0.09 -19.40 -3.79
CA SER A 155 1.19 -19.27 -2.83
C SER A 155 2.55 -19.25 -3.53
N VAL A 156 3.56 -18.69 -2.85
CA VAL A 156 4.96 -18.67 -3.32
C VAL A 156 5.80 -19.53 -2.40
N GLU A 157 6.47 -20.56 -2.88
CA GLU A 157 7.47 -21.26 -2.08
C GLU A 157 8.86 -20.65 -2.29
N ALA A 158 9.68 -20.68 -1.25
CA ALA A 158 11.05 -20.18 -1.30
C ALA A 158 12.02 -21.28 -0.83
N SER A 159 12.94 -21.65 -1.71
CA SER A 159 13.97 -22.67 -1.46
C SER A 159 15.34 -22.02 -1.37
N ASP A 160 16.08 -22.22 -0.26
CA ASP A 160 17.50 -21.83 -0.17
C ASP A 160 18.31 -22.68 -1.14
N ILE A 161 19.03 -22.04 -2.06
CA ILE A 161 19.81 -22.73 -3.08
C ILE A 161 21.31 -22.43 -3.04
N SER A 162 21.73 -21.31 -2.45
CA SER A 162 23.14 -20.93 -2.34
C SER A 162 23.36 -19.70 -1.45
N ALA A 163 24.63 -19.33 -1.29
CA ALA A 163 25.02 -18.12 -0.56
C ALA A 163 26.17 -17.38 -1.27
N LEU A 164 26.19 -16.06 -1.13
CA LEU A 164 27.30 -15.19 -1.50
C LEU A 164 28.10 -14.88 -0.24
N LYS A 165 29.35 -15.35 -0.20
CA LYS A 165 30.23 -15.21 0.96
C LYS A 165 31.44 -14.38 0.58
N ASP A 166 31.54 -13.19 1.14
CA ASP A 166 32.66 -12.28 0.87
C ASP A 166 32.84 -11.23 1.95
N HIS A 167 31.75 -10.56 2.33
CA HIS A 167 31.77 -9.52 3.35
C HIS A 167 31.97 -10.12 4.75
N GLU A 168 32.79 -9.47 5.57
CA GLU A 168 33.11 -9.90 6.94
C GLU A 168 32.12 -9.36 8.00
N GLY A 169 31.14 -8.55 7.58
CA GLY A 169 30.16 -7.89 8.43
C GLY A 169 28.82 -7.65 7.74
N TRP A 170 28.14 -6.56 8.10
CA TRP A 170 26.78 -6.27 7.64
C TRP A 170 26.73 -5.97 6.15
N VAL A 171 25.85 -6.70 5.44
CA VAL A 171 25.50 -6.39 4.05
C VAL A 171 24.29 -5.46 4.02
N THR A 172 24.54 -4.19 3.69
CA THR A 172 23.58 -3.08 3.76
C THR A 172 22.74 -2.92 2.51
N ALA A 173 23.23 -3.37 1.36
CA ALA A 173 22.53 -3.20 0.11
C ALA A 173 22.83 -4.32 -0.89
N ILE A 174 21.78 -4.70 -1.62
CA ILE A 174 21.81 -5.69 -2.69
C ILE A 174 21.12 -5.09 -3.91
N ALA A 175 21.72 -5.26 -5.09
CA ALA A 175 21.05 -5.01 -6.36
C ALA A 175 21.16 -6.25 -7.25
N LEU A 176 20.14 -6.51 -8.08
CA LEU A 176 20.05 -7.66 -8.98
C LEU A 176 19.60 -7.18 -10.35
N THR A 177 20.21 -7.69 -11.43
CA THR A 177 19.71 -7.42 -12.77
C THR A 177 18.33 -8.06 -12.99
N PRO A 178 17.48 -7.48 -13.84
CA PRO A 178 16.18 -8.05 -14.19
C PRO A 178 16.24 -9.53 -14.59
N ASP A 179 17.28 -9.95 -15.32
CA ASP A 179 17.47 -11.33 -15.77
C ASP A 179 18.01 -12.28 -14.69
N GLY A 180 18.26 -11.79 -13.48
CA GLY A 180 18.74 -12.57 -12.35
C GLY A 180 20.21 -13.01 -12.44
N LYS A 181 20.98 -12.55 -13.45
CA LYS A 181 22.33 -13.08 -13.72
C LYS A 181 23.47 -12.28 -13.12
N VAL A 182 23.24 -11.06 -12.66
CA VAL A 182 24.27 -10.22 -12.04
C VAL A 182 23.74 -9.64 -10.76
N ALA A 183 24.47 -9.84 -9.66
CA ALA A 183 24.16 -9.19 -8.39
C ALA A 183 25.33 -8.31 -7.91
N LEU A 184 24.96 -7.26 -7.19
CA LEU A 184 25.87 -6.47 -6.37
C LEU A 184 25.53 -6.69 -4.89
N THR A 185 26.56 -6.84 -4.07
CA THR A 185 26.45 -6.84 -2.62
C THR A 185 27.36 -5.76 -2.06
N ALA A 186 26.90 -5.03 -1.06
CA ALA A 186 27.65 -3.96 -0.42
C ALA A 186 27.82 -4.22 1.08
N GLY A 187 29.05 -4.11 1.57
CA GLY A 187 29.38 -4.22 2.99
C GLY A 187 29.51 -2.85 3.64
N SER A 188 28.96 -2.71 4.86
CA SER A 188 29.18 -1.50 5.68
C SER A 188 30.62 -1.46 6.17
N ASP A 189 31.03 -2.48 6.94
CA ASP A 189 32.25 -2.42 7.75
C ASP A 189 33.53 -2.57 6.93
N ASP A 190 33.43 -3.14 5.72
CA ASP A 190 34.56 -3.30 4.79
C ASP A 190 34.59 -2.21 3.70
N GLY A 191 33.59 -1.32 3.66
CA GLY A 191 33.48 -0.24 2.67
C GLY A 191 33.48 -0.72 1.22
N SER A 192 33.16 -2.00 0.97
CA SER A 192 33.36 -2.65 -0.31
C SER A 192 32.04 -3.00 -1.00
N MET A 193 32.13 -3.20 -2.31
CA MET A 193 31.06 -3.75 -3.12
C MET A 193 31.59 -4.89 -3.97
N SER A 194 30.84 -5.99 -4.03
CA SER A 194 31.21 -7.19 -4.77
C SER A 194 30.24 -7.49 -5.90
N VAL A 195 30.81 -7.91 -7.04
CA VAL A 195 30.07 -8.24 -8.27
C VAL A 195 29.99 -9.75 -8.39
N TRP A 196 28.78 -10.28 -8.55
CA TRP A 196 28.51 -11.71 -8.62
C TRP A 196 27.93 -12.10 -9.97
N ASP A 197 28.45 -13.19 -10.53
CA ASP A 197 27.82 -13.87 -11.66
C ASP A 197 26.90 -14.97 -11.14
N LEU A 198 25.62 -14.81 -11.45
CA LEU A 198 24.51 -15.68 -11.06
C LEU A 198 23.92 -16.43 -12.26
N THR A 199 24.64 -16.55 -13.37
CA THR A 199 24.21 -17.37 -14.52
C THR A 199 23.87 -18.80 -14.08
N HIS A 200 24.53 -19.29 -13.03
CA HIS A 200 24.17 -20.52 -12.32
C HIS A 200 23.95 -20.19 -10.83
N PRO A 201 22.72 -19.85 -10.39
CA PRO A 201 22.48 -19.30 -9.05
C PRO A 201 22.76 -20.29 -7.91
N ARG A 202 22.76 -21.60 -8.20
CA ARG A 202 23.19 -22.67 -7.27
C ARG A 202 24.72 -22.71 -7.06
N ARG A 203 25.49 -22.08 -7.95
CA ARG A 203 26.96 -22.01 -7.93
C ARG A 203 27.42 -20.59 -8.31
N PRO A 204 27.10 -19.58 -7.48
CA PRO A 204 27.45 -18.20 -7.76
C PRO A 204 28.96 -18.03 -7.77
N VAL A 205 29.46 -17.15 -8.65
CA VAL A 205 30.88 -16.84 -8.75
C VAL A 205 31.11 -15.36 -8.46
N LYS A 206 32.02 -15.04 -7.53
CA LYS A 206 32.49 -13.66 -7.34
C LYS A 206 33.28 -13.28 -8.59
N ALA A 207 32.71 -12.40 -9.40
CA ALA A 207 33.33 -11.95 -10.64
C ALA A 207 34.40 -10.90 -10.36
N GLY A 208 34.14 -9.97 -9.44
CA GLY A 208 35.06 -8.89 -9.05
C GLY A 208 34.66 -8.23 -7.74
N GLY A 209 35.46 -7.28 -7.27
CA GLY A 209 35.21 -6.49 -6.06
C GLY A 209 35.82 -5.10 -6.15
N MET A 210 35.25 -4.16 -5.40
CA MET A 210 35.56 -2.73 -5.44
C MET A 210 35.63 -2.20 -4.00
N VAL A 211 36.63 -1.35 -3.73
CA VAL A 211 36.61 -0.50 -2.54
C VAL A 211 35.92 0.80 -2.93
N VAL A 212 34.79 1.09 -2.29
CA VAL A 212 33.95 2.25 -2.60
C VAL A 212 34.10 3.32 -1.52
N GLY A 213 33.98 2.91 -0.26
CA GLY A 213 34.16 3.74 0.92
C GLY A 213 35.33 3.26 1.77
N ASP A 214 35.24 3.54 3.06
CA ASP A 214 36.18 3.07 4.08
C ASP A 214 35.41 2.47 5.27
N VAL A 215 36.14 1.97 6.28
CA VAL A 215 35.55 1.31 7.47
C VAL A 215 34.59 2.21 8.26
N VAL A 216 34.78 3.53 8.21
CA VAL A 216 33.94 4.52 8.91
C VAL A 216 32.80 5.01 8.01
N ASN A 217 33.04 5.04 6.71
CA ASN A 217 32.13 5.52 5.68
C ASN A 217 31.73 4.38 4.75
N GLY A 218 31.04 3.38 5.33
CA GLY A 218 30.59 2.19 4.65
C GLY A 218 29.65 2.46 3.47
N VAL A 219 29.44 1.45 2.64
CA VAL A 219 28.51 1.56 1.51
C VAL A 219 27.06 1.50 2.01
N THR A 220 26.35 2.57 1.71
CA THR A 220 24.93 2.90 1.86
C THR A 220 23.91 1.99 1.20
N LYS A 221 24.02 2.06 -0.13
CA LYS A 221 23.01 1.74 -1.12
C LYS A 221 23.74 1.48 -2.43
N VAL A 222 23.20 0.56 -3.22
CA VAL A 222 23.70 0.25 -4.56
C VAL A 222 22.55 0.19 -5.54
N ALA A 223 22.78 0.56 -6.78
CA ALA A 223 21.85 0.34 -7.88
C ALA A 223 22.60 -0.08 -9.14
N LEU A 224 21.94 -0.88 -9.98
CA LEU A 224 22.50 -1.52 -11.16
C LEU A 224 21.59 -1.26 -12.37
N ALA A 225 22.16 -0.89 -13.51
CA ALA A 225 21.43 -0.82 -14.77
C ALA A 225 20.97 -2.21 -15.22
N ALA A 226 19.92 -2.29 -16.04
CA ALA A 226 19.36 -3.57 -16.46
C ALA A 226 20.33 -4.43 -17.28
N ASP A 227 21.31 -3.81 -17.95
CA ASP A 227 22.35 -4.49 -18.71
C ASP A 227 23.48 -5.08 -17.83
N GLY A 228 23.48 -4.78 -16.53
CA GLY A 228 24.51 -5.21 -15.58
C GLY A 228 25.88 -4.56 -15.79
N ARG A 229 25.99 -3.51 -16.62
CA ARG A 229 27.26 -2.86 -16.99
C ARG A 229 27.51 -1.55 -16.27
N THR A 230 26.48 -0.93 -15.70
CA THR A 230 26.61 0.35 -15.00
C THR A 230 26.09 0.22 -13.59
N ALA A 231 26.88 0.62 -12.61
CA ALA A 231 26.50 0.59 -11.21
C ALA A 231 26.74 1.93 -10.54
N VAL A 232 25.89 2.25 -9.57
CA VAL A 232 26.13 3.34 -8.61
C VAL A 232 26.17 2.81 -7.21
N ALA A 233 27.06 3.38 -6.40
CA ALA A 233 27.17 3.08 -4.98
C ALA A 233 27.20 4.39 -4.19
N GLY A 234 26.37 4.47 -3.15
CA GLY A 234 26.31 5.59 -2.20
C GLY A 234 26.90 5.19 -0.86
N THR A 235 27.40 6.14 -0.07
CA THR A 235 28.08 5.90 1.22
C THR A 235 27.47 6.70 2.38
N GLU A 236 27.93 6.40 3.60
CA GLU A 236 27.51 7.07 4.83
C GLU A 236 27.85 8.58 4.88
N ASN A 237 28.90 9.03 4.18
CA ASN A 237 29.30 10.44 4.13
C ASN A 237 28.66 11.23 2.98
N GLY A 238 27.87 10.58 2.12
CA GLY A 238 27.20 11.21 0.99
C GLY A 238 27.93 11.09 -0.34
N ASP A 239 29.05 10.36 -0.42
CA ASP A 239 29.70 10.10 -1.71
C ASP A 239 28.83 9.15 -2.54
N VAL A 240 28.61 9.51 -3.80
CA VAL A 240 27.96 8.64 -4.78
C VAL A 240 28.90 8.45 -5.96
N THR A 241 29.23 7.20 -6.25
CA THR A 241 30.23 6.83 -7.24
C THR A 241 29.59 6.01 -8.36
N LEU A 242 30.00 6.29 -9.60
CA LEU A 242 29.54 5.59 -10.81
C LEU A 242 30.65 4.67 -11.31
N TRP A 243 30.28 3.44 -11.70
CA TRP A 243 31.21 2.39 -12.06
C TRP A 243 30.83 1.68 -13.37
N ASP A 244 31.86 1.31 -14.13
CA ASP A 244 31.78 0.43 -15.30
C ASP A 244 32.03 -1.02 -14.87
N LEU A 245 31.05 -1.88 -15.17
CA LEU A 245 31.05 -3.32 -14.92
C LEU A 245 31.07 -4.14 -16.22
N THR A 246 31.34 -3.51 -17.38
CA THR A 246 31.43 -4.20 -18.68
C THR A 246 32.38 -5.38 -18.62
N ARG A 247 33.50 -5.23 -17.89
CA ARG A 247 34.35 -6.34 -17.45
C ARG A 247 34.15 -6.55 -15.96
N LYS A 248 33.22 -7.43 -15.59
CA LYS A 248 32.85 -7.71 -14.18
C LYS A 248 34.04 -8.04 -13.26
N SER A 249 35.10 -8.62 -13.81
CA SER A 249 36.34 -8.93 -13.06
C SER A 249 37.29 -7.78 -12.85
N HIS A 250 37.09 -6.68 -13.57
CA HIS A 250 37.87 -5.45 -13.42
C HIS A 250 36.92 -4.25 -13.45
N PRO A 251 36.10 -4.06 -12.40
CA PRO A 251 35.26 -2.88 -12.29
C PRO A 251 36.11 -1.60 -12.32
N VAL A 252 35.64 -0.56 -13.01
CA VAL A 252 36.35 0.72 -13.12
C VAL A 252 35.49 1.86 -12.61
N ARG A 253 36.03 2.65 -11.68
CA ARG A 253 35.39 3.88 -11.22
C ARG A 253 35.42 4.91 -12.35
N LEU A 254 34.25 5.39 -12.76
CA LEU A 254 34.13 6.35 -13.86
C LEU A 254 34.09 7.80 -13.35
N SER A 255 33.19 8.09 -12.41
CA SER A 255 32.94 9.45 -11.95
C SER A 255 32.24 9.47 -10.58
N GLU A 256 32.00 10.67 -10.06
CA GLU A 256 31.28 10.94 -8.80
C GLU A 256 30.05 11.82 -9.07
N LEU A 257 28.93 11.53 -8.41
CA LEU A 257 27.74 12.40 -8.38
C LEU A 257 27.86 13.34 -7.17
N ARG A 258 28.57 14.46 -7.35
CA ARG A 258 28.94 15.36 -6.24
C ARG A 258 27.83 16.27 -5.79
N GLY A 259 27.53 16.30 -4.49
CA GLY A 259 26.67 17.34 -3.92
C GLY A 259 25.95 16.96 -2.63
N ALA A 260 25.82 15.66 -2.34
CA ALA A 260 25.33 15.21 -1.05
C ALA A 260 26.39 15.45 0.05
N LYS A 261 25.93 15.79 1.25
CA LYS A 261 26.77 16.08 2.44
C LYS A 261 26.28 15.31 3.67
N SER A 262 25.56 14.24 3.44
CA SER A 262 24.89 13.42 4.44
C SER A 262 24.74 12.01 3.87
N ARG A 263 24.50 11.03 4.74
CA ARG A 263 24.26 9.62 4.40
C ARG A 263 23.36 9.48 3.17
N VAL A 264 23.80 8.65 2.21
CA VAL A 264 22.97 8.26 1.09
C VAL A 264 21.91 7.27 1.59
N GLY A 265 20.74 7.80 1.93
CA GLY A 265 19.61 7.02 2.39
C GLY A 265 18.99 6.22 1.25
N GLY A 266 18.80 6.82 0.07
CA GLY A 266 18.19 6.15 -1.09
C GLY A 266 18.97 6.35 -2.40
N LEU A 267 18.96 5.34 -3.26
CA LEU A 267 19.64 5.35 -4.55
C LEU A 267 18.90 4.45 -5.56
N ALA A 268 18.57 4.96 -6.73
CA ALA A 268 17.93 4.20 -7.80
C ALA A 268 18.48 4.61 -9.18
N MET A 269 18.45 3.66 -10.13
CA MET A 269 18.86 3.86 -11.52
C MET A 269 17.75 3.39 -12.47
N SER A 270 17.53 4.09 -13.58
CA SER A 270 16.64 3.64 -14.66
C SER A 270 17.20 2.40 -15.37
N ALA A 271 16.34 1.60 -16.02
CA ALA A 271 16.77 0.36 -16.65
C ALA A 271 17.81 0.57 -17.77
N ASP A 272 17.71 1.68 -18.50
CA ASP A 272 18.67 2.08 -19.54
C ASP A 272 20.00 2.63 -18.99
N GLY A 273 20.12 2.80 -17.67
CA GLY A 273 21.30 3.30 -17.00
C GLY A 273 21.62 4.77 -17.29
N ARG A 274 20.64 5.58 -17.72
CA ARG A 274 20.82 6.99 -18.06
C ARG A 274 20.36 7.98 -17.00
N THR A 275 19.44 7.58 -16.13
CA THR A 275 18.92 8.42 -15.05
C THR A 275 19.26 7.80 -13.71
N VAL A 276 19.81 8.59 -12.80
CA VAL A 276 20.03 8.20 -11.40
C VAL A 276 19.29 9.18 -10.51
N VAL A 277 18.62 8.65 -9.49
CA VAL A 277 18.10 9.46 -8.37
C VAL A 277 18.84 9.05 -7.11
N SER A 278 19.56 10.01 -6.52
CA SER A 278 20.23 9.85 -5.23
C SER A 278 19.50 10.68 -4.18
N ALA A 279 19.36 10.20 -2.97
CA ALA A 279 18.78 10.97 -1.89
C ALA A 279 19.60 10.91 -0.61
N ALA A 280 19.82 12.08 -0.02
CA ALA A 280 20.64 12.29 1.16
C ALA A 280 20.19 13.55 1.90
N GLY A 281 20.21 13.53 3.24
CA GLY A 281 19.95 14.71 4.08
C GLY A 281 18.61 15.41 3.85
N GLY A 282 17.67 14.72 3.19
CA GLY A 282 16.32 15.18 2.91
C GLY A 282 16.03 15.76 1.53
N SER A 283 17.01 15.79 0.64
CA SER A 283 16.81 16.15 -0.77
C SER A 283 17.08 14.95 -1.67
N GLY A 284 16.19 14.73 -2.64
CA GLY A 284 16.48 13.88 -3.79
C GLY A 284 17.15 14.69 -4.90
N VAL A 285 18.08 14.11 -5.64
CA VAL A 285 18.75 14.74 -6.78
C VAL A 285 18.63 13.83 -7.99
N VAL A 286 18.20 14.40 -9.12
CA VAL A 286 18.09 13.71 -10.41
C VAL A 286 19.34 14.00 -11.23
N TRP A 287 19.95 12.95 -11.77
CA TRP A 287 21.18 12.99 -12.54
C TRP A 287 20.97 12.40 -13.93
N ASP A 288 21.52 13.07 -14.94
CA ASP A 288 21.83 12.48 -16.23
C ASP A 288 23.20 11.81 -16.15
N VAL A 289 23.25 10.51 -16.44
CA VAL A 289 24.48 9.73 -16.48
C VAL A 289 24.70 9.11 -17.87
N THR A 290 24.05 9.64 -18.90
CA THR A 290 24.20 9.21 -20.30
C THR A 290 25.67 9.30 -20.73
N ASP A 291 26.35 10.41 -20.41
CA ASP A 291 27.81 10.46 -20.39
C ASP A 291 28.31 10.06 -19.00
N ARG A 292 28.67 8.79 -18.86
CA ARG A 292 29.12 8.21 -17.59
C ARG A 292 30.44 8.80 -17.08
N ALA A 293 31.21 9.52 -17.90
CA ALA A 293 32.41 10.20 -17.43
C ALA A 293 32.09 11.58 -16.87
N ARG A 294 30.93 12.16 -17.24
CA ARG A 294 30.53 13.53 -16.91
C ARG A 294 29.05 13.58 -16.54
N PRO A 295 28.68 13.02 -15.38
CA PRO A 295 27.31 13.09 -14.91
C PRO A 295 26.87 14.53 -14.69
N VAL A 296 25.62 14.82 -15.05
CA VAL A 296 25.03 16.16 -14.94
C VAL A 296 23.89 16.14 -13.94
N ARG A 297 23.95 17.03 -12.94
CA ARG A 297 22.82 17.29 -12.05
C ARG A 297 21.73 18.00 -12.83
N LEU A 298 20.57 17.37 -12.98
CA LEU A 298 19.44 17.92 -13.73
C LEU A 298 18.49 18.72 -12.87
N ALA A 299 18.11 18.16 -11.72
CA ALA A 299 17.11 18.77 -10.85
C ALA A 299 17.24 18.28 -9.40
N THR A 300 16.52 18.96 -8.51
CA THR A 300 16.37 18.56 -7.10
C THR A 300 14.90 18.27 -6.84
N LEU A 301 14.63 17.16 -6.18
CA LEU A 301 13.32 16.75 -5.71
C LEU A 301 13.15 17.31 -4.29
N ASP A 302 12.95 18.62 -4.21
CA ASP A 302 12.85 19.32 -2.93
C ASP A 302 11.43 19.29 -2.38
N ARG A 303 11.30 18.73 -1.18
CA ARG A 303 10.14 18.80 -0.30
C ARG A 303 10.65 19.20 1.08
N PRO A 304 10.23 20.35 1.65
CA PRO A 304 10.66 20.73 2.99
C PRO A 304 10.27 19.67 4.01
N GLY A 305 11.21 19.23 4.85
CA GLY A 305 10.88 18.59 6.13
C GLY A 305 11.54 17.27 6.46
N SER A 306 11.94 16.43 5.50
CA SER A 306 12.18 15.01 5.82
C SER A 306 13.55 14.47 5.42
N THR A 307 14.22 13.68 6.27
CA THR A 307 15.31 12.79 5.82
C THR A 307 14.75 11.79 4.80
N VAL A 308 15.47 11.53 3.71
CA VAL A 308 15.02 10.59 2.66
C VAL A 308 15.82 9.30 2.76
N GLU A 309 15.14 8.18 2.99
CA GLU A 309 15.75 6.85 3.19
C GLU A 309 15.46 5.87 2.05
N GLY A 310 14.49 6.16 1.17
CA GLY A 310 14.06 5.23 0.13
C GLY A 310 13.84 5.94 -1.19
N VAL A 311 14.38 5.37 -2.28
CA VAL A 311 14.15 5.85 -3.64
C VAL A 311 13.88 4.66 -4.55
N ALA A 312 12.85 4.76 -5.40
CA ALA A 312 12.58 3.82 -6.47
C ALA A 312 12.28 4.56 -7.78
N LEU A 313 12.69 3.97 -8.91
CA LEU A 313 12.43 4.47 -10.25
C LEU A 313 11.66 3.43 -11.07
N SER A 314 10.77 3.87 -11.96
CA SER A 314 10.19 2.99 -12.99
C SER A 314 11.27 2.61 -14.00
N ALA A 315 11.07 1.50 -14.74
CA ALA A 315 12.09 1.02 -15.68
C ALA A 315 12.42 2.05 -16.77
N ASP A 316 11.41 2.81 -17.20
CA ASP A 316 11.55 3.91 -18.17
C ASP A 316 12.15 5.21 -17.59
N GLY A 317 12.41 5.24 -16.28
CA GLY A 317 12.96 6.40 -15.57
C GLY A 317 12.01 7.59 -15.43
N ARG A 318 10.72 7.46 -15.80
CA ARG A 318 9.75 8.57 -15.82
C ARG A 318 8.95 8.75 -14.54
N THR A 319 9.02 7.80 -13.61
CA THR A 319 8.36 7.90 -12.31
C THR A 319 9.39 7.66 -11.23
N ALA A 320 9.46 8.56 -10.25
CA ALA A 320 10.22 8.37 -9.03
C ALA A 320 9.31 8.36 -7.81
N LEU A 321 9.56 7.42 -6.91
CA LEU A 321 9.05 7.44 -5.54
C LEU A 321 10.19 7.75 -4.59
N VAL A 322 9.96 8.70 -3.69
CA VAL A 322 10.93 9.14 -2.70
C VAL A 322 10.27 9.08 -1.32
N GLY A 323 10.75 8.19 -0.44
CA GLY A 323 10.25 8.04 0.93
C GLY A 323 10.72 9.18 1.82
N GLY A 324 9.80 9.81 2.56
CA GLY A 324 10.13 10.88 3.51
C GLY A 324 9.97 10.45 4.98
N LEU A 325 11.00 10.71 5.79
CA LEU A 325 10.95 10.69 7.25
C LEU A 325 10.52 12.07 7.78
N THR A 326 9.24 12.21 8.11
CA THR A 326 8.65 13.37 8.82
C THR A 326 8.63 14.70 8.05
N ASP A 327 7.45 15.27 7.79
CA ASP A 327 7.30 16.65 7.29
C ASP A 327 7.05 17.61 8.47
N VAL A 328 7.50 18.87 8.37
CA VAL A 328 7.14 19.98 9.29
C VAL A 328 5.62 20.12 9.40
N ASP A 329 4.88 19.77 8.34
CA ASP A 329 3.42 19.76 8.27
C ASP A 329 2.76 18.46 8.78
N ARG A 330 3.53 17.50 9.31
CA ARG A 330 3.06 16.15 9.72
C ARG A 330 2.40 15.33 8.60
N ARG A 331 2.65 15.67 7.33
CA ARG A 331 2.19 14.90 6.16
C ARG A 331 3.25 13.88 5.75
N ASN A 332 3.42 12.86 6.58
CA ASN A 332 4.38 11.79 6.35
C ASN A 332 3.94 10.90 5.18
N GLY A 333 4.87 10.52 4.31
CA GLY A 333 4.54 9.67 3.16
C GLY A 333 5.68 9.52 2.15
N ALA A 334 5.41 8.77 1.09
CA ALA A 334 6.27 8.73 -0.10
C ALA A 334 5.78 9.76 -1.11
N HIS A 335 6.70 10.53 -1.69
CA HIS A 335 6.40 11.53 -2.70
C HIS A 335 6.65 10.96 -4.09
N MET A 336 5.63 11.05 -4.95
CA MET A 336 5.72 10.62 -6.33
C MET A 336 5.99 11.81 -7.26
N TRP A 337 6.94 11.61 -8.17
CA TRP A 337 7.38 12.61 -9.13
C TRP A 337 7.27 12.08 -10.56
N ASP A 338 6.88 12.95 -11.48
CA ASP A 338 7.02 12.78 -12.92
C ASP A 338 8.40 13.29 -13.36
N LEU A 339 9.15 12.39 -13.96
CA LEU A 339 10.46 12.63 -14.55
C LEU A 339 10.42 12.49 -16.08
N SER A 340 9.26 12.57 -16.72
CA SER A 340 9.16 12.61 -18.19
C SER A 340 10.01 13.72 -18.81
N THR A 341 10.26 14.81 -18.05
CA THR A 341 11.32 15.78 -18.31
C THR A 341 12.22 15.85 -17.06
N PRO A 342 13.31 15.08 -16.97
CA PRO A 342 14.07 14.92 -15.72
C PRO A 342 14.69 16.23 -15.18
N ALA A 343 14.94 17.21 -16.05
CA ALA A 343 15.41 18.56 -15.66
C ALA A 343 14.30 19.46 -15.08
N ARG A 344 13.03 19.05 -15.17
CA ARG A 344 11.86 19.76 -14.65
C ARG A 344 10.89 18.76 -14.01
N PRO A 345 11.28 18.14 -12.89
CA PRO A 345 10.45 17.15 -12.22
C PRO A 345 9.16 17.79 -11.72
N VAL A 346 8.03 17.09 -11.90
CA VAL A 346 6.73 17.55 -11.42
C VAL A 346 6.29 16.65 -10.28
N HIS A 347 6.00 17.21 -9.11
CA HIS A 347 5.39 16.43 -8.05
C HIS A 347 3.95 16.09 -8.43
N LEU A 348 3.59 14.81 -8.36
CA LEU A 348 2.27 14.31 -8.74
C LEU A 348 1.36 14.09 -7.54
N ALA A 349 1.82 13.32 -6.56
CA ALA A 349 1.02 12.92 -5.40
C ALA A 349 1.89 12.51 -4.21
N THR A 350 1.30 12.52 -3.02
CA THR A 350 1.92 11.95 -1.81
C THR A 350 1.13 10.72 -1.41
N LEU A 351 1.82 9.60 -1.23
CA LEU A 351 1.28 8.35 -0.72
C LEU A 351 1.33 8.44 0.82
N PRO A 352 0.20 8.68 1.50
CA PRO A 352 0.20 8.98 2.92
C PRO A 352 0.58 7.76 3.78
N ALA A 353 1.49 7.95 4.72
CA ALA A 353 1.78 6.99 5.75
C ALA A 353 0.86 7.25 6.96
N ARG A 354 -0.08 6.34 7.24
CA ARG A 354 -1.16 6.59 8.21
C ARG A 354 -0.72 6.63 9.67
N MET A 355 0.44 6.06 10.03
CA MET A 355 0.88 5.97 11.43
C MET A 355 2.40 6.11 11.65
N SER A 356 3.20 6.33 10.61
CA SER A 356 4.66 6.46 10.79
C SER A 356 5.38 7.02 9.56
N GLU A 357 6.71 7.00 9.61
CA GLU A 357 7.63 7.43 8.55
C GLU A 357 7.75 6.37 7.46
N VAL A 358 8.02 6.78 6.21
CA VAL A 358 8.30 5.84 5.10
C VAL A 358 9.80 5.72 4.93
N TYR A 359 10.35 4.56 5.29
CA TYR A 359 11.77 4.27 5.17
C TYR A 359 12.11 3.73 3.79
N ASN A 360 11.31 2.78 3.30
CA ASN A 360 11.60 2.09 2.04
C ASN A 360 10.43 2.15 1.07
N VAL A 361 10.77 2.18 -0.21
CA VAL A 361 9.83 2.21 -1.32
C VAL A 361 10.28 1.24 -2.40
N ALA A 362 9.32 0.60 -3.07
CA ALA A 362 9.56 -0.17 -4.28
C ALA A 362 8.49 0.16 -5.32
N LEU A 363 8.85 0.05 -6.60
CA LEU A 363 7.97 0.36 -7.73
C LEU A 363 8.10 -0.75 -8.77
N ALA A 364 6.98 -1.19 -9.34
CA ALA A 364 6.97 -2.09 -10.48
C ALA A 364 7.64 -1.43 -11.69
N ALA A 365 8.12 -2.25 -12.64
CA ALA A 365 8.82 -1.74 -13.81
C ALA A 365 7.96 -0.79 -14.66
N ASP A 366 6.63 -1.02 -14.69
CA ASP A 366 5.66 -0.20 -15.41
C ASP A 366 5.23 1.08 -14.67
N GLY A 367 5.67 1.26 -13.42
CA GLY A 367 5.32 2.42 -12.60
C GLY A 367 3.87 2.44 -12.07
N LYS A 368 3.10 1.36 -12.22
CA LYS A 368 1.67 1.30 -11.86
C LYS A 368 1.38 0.69 -10.50
N THR A 369 2.32 -0.06 -9.93
CA THR A 369 2.17 -0.67 -8.62
C THR A 369 3.35 -0.28 -7.75
N ALA A 370 3.09 0.09 -6.49
CA ALA A 370 4.14 0.45 -5.54
C ALA A 370 3.97 -0.17 -4.17
N MET A 371 5.08 -0.25 -3.45
CA MET A 371 5.14 -0.55 -2.04
C MET A 371 5.74 0.61 -1.27
N THR A 372 5.19 0.88 -0.09
CA THR A 372 5.81 1.75 0.90
C THR A 372 5.87 1.01 2.22
N SER A 373 7.01 1.03 2.90
CA SER A 373 7.15 0.43 4.21
C SER A 373 7.88 1.35 5.18
N GLY A 374 7.67 1.11 6.47
CA GLY A 374 8.17 1.99 7.50
C GLY A 374 8.09 1.40 8.91
N PHE A 375 8.22 2.29 9.90
CA PHE A 375 8.10 1.92 11.30
C PHE A 375 6.61 1.63 11.63
N GLY A 376 6.36 0.67 12.51
CA GLY A 376 5.02 0.14 12.80
C GLY A 376 4.61 -1.08 11.97
N GLY A 377 5.49 -1.60 11.09
CA GLY A 377 5.29 -2.91 10.46
C GLY A 377 4.29 -2.97 9.32
N LEU A 378 3.73 -1.82 8.93
CA LEU A 378 2.73 -1.73 7.89
C LEU A 378 3.42 -1.47 6.55
N THR A 379 3.48 -2.50 5.71
CA THR A 379 3.88 -2.34 4.31
C THR A 379 2.61 -2.18 3.47
N MET A 380 2.44 -1.03 2.84
CA MET A 380 1.25 -0.72 2.04
C MET A 380 1.51 -0.96 0.56
N LEU A 381 0.51 -1.52 -0.12
CA LEU A 381 0.44 -1.65 -1.58
C LEU A 381 -0.41 -0.53 -2.17
N TRP A 382 0.03 -0.04 -3.32
CA TRP A 382 -0.58 1.11 -4.00
C TRP A 382 -0.80 0.81 -5.48
N ASP A 383 -1.98 1.19 -5.97
CA ASP A 383 -2.29 1.36 -7.39
C ASP A 383 -2.01 2.81 -7.80
N LEU A 384 -1.16 2.94 -8.82
CA LEU A 384 -0.67 4.19 -9.39
C LEU A 384 -1.07 4.37 -10.86
N ARG A 385 -2.04 3.59 -11.37
CA ARG A 385 -2.57 3.73 -12.74
C ARG A 385 -3.05 5.16 -13.00
N ASP A 386 -3.74 5.75 -12.04
CA ASP A 386 -3.92 7.22 -11.96
C ASP A 386 -2.85 7.83 -11.05
N ARG A 387 -1.76 8.29 -11.66
CA ARG A 387 -0.63 8.87 -10.94
C ARG A 387 -1.00 10.16 -10.18
N SER A 388 -2.12 10.80 -10.49
CA SER A 388 -2.58 11.98 -9.73
C SER A 388 -3.34 11.61 -8.46
N ARG A 389 -3.85 10.36 -8.40
CA ARG A 389 -4.66 9.84 -7.29
C ARG A 389 -4.25 8.41 -6.92
N PRO A 390 -3.07 8.23 -6.29
CA PRO A 390 -2.68 6.94 -5.74
C PRO A 390 -3.76 6.35 -4.84
N VAL A 391 -4.11 5.09 -5.08
CA VAL A 391 -5.09 4.36 -4.28
C VAL A 391 -4.37 3.27 -3.52
N ARG A 392 -4.54 3.23 -2.20
CA ARG A 392 -4.01 2.13 -1.40
C ARG A 392 -4.88 0.89 -1.63
N THR A 393 -4.27 -0.19 -2.10
CA THR A 393 -4.97 -1.43 -2.44
C THR A 393 -4.97 -2.44 -1.31
N ALA A 394 -3.88 -2.55 -0.55
CA ALA A 394 -3.77 -3.49 0.57
C ALA A 394 -2.65 -3.09 1.55
N THR A 395 -2.57 -3.80 2.66
CA THR A 395 -1.52 -3.78 3.66
C THR A 395 -0.98 -5.19 3.84
N LEU A 396 0.29 -5.37 3.53
CA LEU A 396 1.03 -6.60 3.79
C LEU A 396 1.43 -6.63 5.26
N LYS A 397 0.75 -7.48 6.03
CA LYS A 397 1.01 -7.65 7.45
C LYS A 397 2.04 -8.76 7.69
N GLY A 398 3.21 -8.37 8.19
CA GLY A 398 4.18 -9.28 8.80
C GLY A 398 4.06 -9.27 10.34
N PRO A 399 4.72 -10.19 11.04
CA PRO A 399 4.85 -10.16 12.51
C PRO A 399 5.73 -9.02 13.02
N ALA A 400 6.23 -8.16 12.13
CA ALA A 400 7.31 -7.23 12.41
C ALA A 400 6.84 -5.82 12.74
N THR A 401 7.58 -5.14 13.61
CA THR A 401 7.38 -3.71 13.92
C THR A 401 8.09 -2.79 12.93
N LEU A 402 8.95 -3.33 12.07
CA LEU A 402 9.75 -2.56 11.10
C LEU A 402 10.10 -3.41 9.87
N ALA A 403 10.15 -2.77 8.71
CA ALA A 403 10.62 -3.35 7.45
C ALA A 403 11.87 -2.61 6.96
N ASN A 404 13.03 -3.30 6.97
CA ASN A 404 14.33 -2.71 6.60
C ASN A 404 14.51 -2.55 5.08
N GLY A 405 13.83 -3.39 4.30
CA GLY A 405 13.93 -3.38 2.85
C GLY A 405 12.66 -3.94 2.21
N VAL A 406 12.33 -3.44 1.03
CA VAL A 406 11.25 -3.98 0.19
C VAL A 406 11.73 -4.11 -1.24
N ALA A 407 11.23 -5.12 -1.94
CA ALA A 407 11.52 -5.35 -3.35
C ALA A 407 10.27 -5.84 -4.08
N MET A 408 10.20 -5.57 -5.39
CA MET A 408 9.09 -5.98 -6.24
C MET A 408 9.64 -6.50 -7.56
N ALA A 409 9.11 -7.62 -8.03
CA ALA A 409 9.42 -8.16 -9.35
C ALA A 409 8.94 -7.18 -10.44
N ALA A 410 9.59 -7.19 -11.60
CA ALA A 410 9.24 -6.28 -12.69
C ALA A 410 7.78 -6.44 -13.15
N SER A 411 7.23 -7.66 -13.06
CA SER A 411 5.83 -7.97 -13.31
C SER A 411 4.85 -7.27 -12.37
N GLY A 412 5.30 -6.81 -11.21
CA GLY A 412 4.44 -6.29 -10.14
C GLY A 412 3.60 -7.35 -9.44
N THR A 413 3.88 -8.65 -9.65
CA THR A 413 3.09 -9.76 -9.09
C THR A 413 3.72 -10.41 -7.86
N THR A 414 5.04 -10.31 -7.71
CA THR A 414 5.75 -10.89 -6.55
C THR A 414 6.44 -9.77 -5.80
N VAL A 415 6.25 -9.74 -4.48
CA VAL A 415 6.77 -8.69 -3.60
C VAL A 415 7.47 -9.29 -2.40
N MET A 416 8.50 -8.60 -1.92
CA MET A 416 9.27 -9.02 -0.75
C MET A 416 9.37 -7.90 0.28
N MET A 417 9.43 -8.31 1.54
CA MET A 417 9.67 -7.45 2.69
C MET A 417 10.73 -8.09 3.60
N ALA A 418 11.82 -7.37 3.84
CA ALA A 418 12.85 -7.73 4.81
C ALA A 418 12.50 -7.21 6.20
N THR A 419 12.77 -8.01 7.23
CA THR A 419 12.51 -7.63 8.62
C THR A 419 13.71 -7.89 9.54
N PRO A 420 13.91 -7.05 10.57
CA PRO A 420 15.03 -7.20 11.49
C PRO A 420 15.00 -8.45 12.39
N ARG A 421 13.84 -9.09 12.62
CA ARG A 421 13.73 -10.21 13.56
C ARG A 421 13.07 -11.47 13.01
N TRP A 422 12.33 -11.36 11.91
CA TRP A 422 11.49 -12.46 11.43
C TRP A 422 11.87 -12.92 10.01
N GLY A 423 13.07 -12.57 9.54
CA GLY A 423 13.54 -12.92 8.21
C GLY A 423 12.92 -12.04 7.12
N ALA A 424 12.73 -12.60 5.94
CA ALA A 424 12.03 -11.97 4.84
C ALA A 424 10.69 -12.66 4.57
N PHE A 425 9.76 -11.92 4.01
CA PHE A 425 8.45 -12.43 3.60
C PHE A 425 8.25 -12.15 2.13
N THR A 426 7.63 -13.08 1.43
CA THR A 426 7.24 -12.92 0.03
C THR A 426 5.75 -13.14 -0.14
N TRP A 427 5.14 -12.44 -1.09
CA TRP A 427 3.74 -12.60 -1.47
C TRP A 427 3.61 -12.65 -2.98
N ASN A 428 2.69 -13.48 -3.47
CA ASN A 428 2.07 -13.31 -4.78
C ASN A 428 0.85 -12.38 -4.63
N ILE A 429 0.90 -11.23 -5.29
CA ILE A 429 -0.14 -10.19 -5.27
C ILE A 429 -0.92 -10.12 -6.59
N ALA A 430 -0.74 -11.07 -7.49
CA ALA A 430 -1.45 -11.12 -8.77
C ALA A 430 -2.98 -11.13 -8.57
N GLY A 431 -3.70 -10.31 -9.33
CA GLY A 431 -5.17 -10.20 -9.28
C GLY A 431 -5.73 -9.40 -8.09
N VAL A 432 -5.12 -9.52 -6.91
CA VAL A 432 -5.63 -8.89 -5.68
C VAL A 432 -5.60 -7.35 -5.74
N GLY A 433 -4.59 -6.77 -6.40
CA GLY A 433 -4.43 -5.32 -6.50
C GLY A 433 -5.45 -4.62 -7.42
N GLU A 434 -6.13 -5.34 -8.31
CA GLU A 434 -7.09 -4.75 -9.25
C GLU A 434 -8.53 -4.84 -8.73
N ASP A 435 -8.98 -6.06 -8.40
CA ASP A 435 -10.29 -6.31 -7.82
C ASP A 435 -10.23 -7.51 -6.84
N PRO A 436 -10.21 -7.25 -5.52
CA PRO A 436 -10.18 -8.31 -4.53
C PRO A 436 -11.48 -9.12 -4.51
N LEU A 437 -12.62 -8.57 -4.96
CA LEU A 437 -13.87 -9.33 -5.01
C LEU A 437 -13.81 -10.40 -6.10
N ARG A 438 -13.30 -10.04 -7.29
CA ARG A 438 -13.06 -11.01 -8.36
C ARG A 438 -12.09 -12.10 -7.92
N THR A 439 -11.01 -11.72 -7.26
CA THR A 439 -10.02 -12.66 -6.73
C THR A 439 -10.62 -13.64 -5.72
N PHE A 440 -11.50 -13.15 -4.83
CA PHE A 440 -12.26 -14.01 -3.91
C PHE A 440 -13.16 -15.01 -4.67
N CYS A 441 -13.83 -14.55 -5.72
CA CYS A 441 -14.80 -15.35 -6.48
C CYS A 441 -14.18 -16.39 -7.40
N ASP A 442 -12.96 -16.15 -7.88
CA ASP A 442 -12.18 -17.11 -8.67
C ASP A 442 -11.58 -18.23 -7.78
N GLY A 443 -11.54 -18.03 -6.46
CA GLY A 443 -11.03 -19.00 -5.48
C GLY A 443 -11.98 -20.17 -5.16
N PRO A 444 -11.57 -21.05 -4.21
CA PRO A 444 -12.36 -22.21 -3.80
C PRO A 444 -13.76 -21.81 -3.31
N ARG A 445 -14.81 -22.48 -3.83
CA ARG A 445 -16.22 -22.09 -3.64
C ARG A 445 -16.83 -22.46 -2.28
N TYR A 446 -16.04 -22.47 -1.19
CA TYR A 446 -16.52 -23.10 0.04
C TYR A 446 -17.70 -22.36 0.69
N PHE A 447 -17.83 -21.04 0.58
CA PHE A 447 -19.05 -20.31 0.97
C PHE A 447 -19.15 -18.98 0.21
N GLN A 448 -20.15 -18.82 -0.66
CA GLN A 448 -20.33 -17.60 -1.49
C GLN A 448 -21.70 -16.91 -1.28
N HIS A 449 -22.48 -17.32 -0.29
CA HIS A 449 -23.78 -16.73 0.01
C HIS A 449 -23.89 -16.36 1.49
N VAL A 450 -24.45 -15.18 1.76
CA VAL A 450 -24.79 -14.69 3.09
C VAL A 450 -26.31 -14.57 3.17
N ASP A 451 -26.93 -15.41 3.98
CA ASP A 451 -28.37 -15.36 4.28
C ASP A 451 -28.64 -14.58 5.58
N ARG A 452 -29.92 -14.41 5.92
CA ARG A 452 -30.33 -13.76 7.19
C ARG A 452 -29.81 -14.48 8.44
N GLN A 453 -29.73 -15.82 8.42
CA GLN A 453 -29.24 -16.57 9.58
C GLN A 453 -27.75 -16.33 9.84
N TRP A 454 -26.96 -16.24 8.76
CA TRP A 454 -25.56 -15.84 8.81
C TRP A 454 -25.44 -14.40 9.31
N TRP A 455 -26.28 -13.49 8.82
CA TRP A 455 -26.26 -12.08 9.24
C TRP A 455 -26.50 -11.94 10.73
N ASP A 456 -27.55 -12.57 11.26
CA ASP A 456 -27.87 -12.49 12.69
C ASP A 456 -26.74 -13.05 13.57
N ARG A 457 -25.98 -14.03 13.05
CA ARG A 457 -24.80 -14.58 13.76
C ARG A 457 -23.66 -13.56 13.86
N TRP A 458 -23.43 -12.77 12.81
CA TRP A 458 -22.26 -11.91 12.69
C TRP A 458 -22.53 -10.43 12.92
N MET A 459 -23.78 -9.99 12.88
CA MET A 459 -24.21 -8.59 12.91
C MET A 459 -25.25 -8.37 14.03
N ASP A 460 -25.02 -8.97 15.20
CA ASP A 460 -25.93 -8.89 16.34
C ASP A 460 -26.29 -7.43 16.68
N GLY A 461 -27.59 -7.12 16.70
CA GLY A 461 -28.12 -5.78 16.92
C GLY A 461 -28.23 -4.88 15.67
N HIS A 462 -27.76 -5.33 14.50
CA HIS A 462 -27.88 -4.58 13.24
C HIS A 462 -28.98 -5.16 12.35
N ALA A 463 -29.95 -4.31 11.98
CA ALA A 463 -31.00 -4.69 11.04
C ALA A 463 -30.42 -5.08 9.67
N TRP A 464 -31.01 -6.10 9.05
CA TRP A 464 -30.72 -6.44 7.65
C TRP A 464 -30.91 -5.18 6.78
N PRO A 465 -29.97 -4.85 5.88
CA PRO A 465 -30.04 -3.62 5.12
C PRO A 465 -31.30 -3.60 4.23
N PRO A 466 -32.19 -2.59 4.35
CA PRO A 466 -33.47 -2.59 3.62
C PRO A 466 -33.34 -2.69 2.09
N ALA A 467 -32.24 -2.15 1.54
CA ALA A 467 -31.93 -2.23 0.11
C ALA A 467 -31.59 -3.65 -0.38
N LEU A 468 -31.47 -4.62 0.52
CA LEU A 468 -31.21 -6.04 0.24
C LEU A 468 -32.40 -6.93 0.61
N ASP A 469 -33.53 -6.36 1.04
CA ASP A 469 -34.72 -7.13 1.45
C ASP A 469 -35.37 -7.88 0.28
N GLU A 470 -35.21 -7.42 -0.97
CA GLU A 470 -35.77 -8.10 -2.15
C GLU A 470 -34.98 -9.35 -2.57
N ALA A 471 -33.69 -9.43 -2.22
CA ALA A 471 -32.81 -10.53 -2.61
C ALA A 471 -32.80 -11.68 -1.58
N GLU A 472 -33.13 -11.41 -0.31
CA GLU A 472 -33.00 -12.32 0.85
C GLU A 472 -31.59 -12.95 1.07
N ASP A 473 -30.64 -12.73 0.16
CA ASP A 473 -29.25 -13.14 0.24
C ASP A 473 -28.28 -12.04 -0.26
N ILE A 474 -27.02 -12.14 0.16
CA ILE A 474 -25.90 -11.45 -0.48
C ILE A 474 -25.06 -12.54 -1.13
N ALA A 475 -25.00 -12.53 -2.46
CA ALA A 475 -24.13 -13.38 -3.26
C ALA A 475 -23.00 -12.52 -3.86
N PRO A 476 -21.84 -12.35 -3.17
CA PRO A 476 -20.81 -11.41 -3.60
C PRO A 476 -20.34 -11.64 -5.04
N CYS A 477 -20.33 -12.90 -5.48
CA CYS A 477 -19.87 -13.29 -6.81
C CYS A 477 -20.91 -13.11 -7.92
N SER A 478 -22.17 -12.86 -7.60
CA SER A 478 -23.22 -12.56 -8.59
C SER A 478 -23.14 -11.12 -9.12
N GLN A 479 -22.35 -10.26 -8.46
CA GLN A 479 -22.21 -8.84 -8.80
C GLN A 479 -21.13 -8.55 -9.85
N LEU A 480 -20.36 -9.57 -10.25
CA LEU A 480 -19.34 -9.52 -11.30
C LEU A 480 -19.95 -9.95 -12.64
#